data_AF-N1QJF8-F1
#
_entry.id   AF-N1QJF8-F1
#
_cell.length_a   1.000
_cell.length_b   1.000
_cell.length_c   1.000
_cell.angle_alpha   90.00
_cell.angle_beta   90.00
_cell.angle_gamma   90.00
#
_symmetry.space_group_name_H-M   'P 1'
#
loop_
_entity.id
_entity.type
_entity.pdbx_description
1 polymer ?
#
loop_
_entity_poly.entity_id
_entity_poly.type
_entity_poly.pdbx_seq_one_letter_code
_entity_poly.pdbx_strand_id
1 'polypeptide(L)'
;MPQQQQQEQQQQQQQQNLPLSSQLARKREWNRGPLTDLFPRLPDFILERLLDLIISKGFTYNLSHSKLSNAKRYTAIVIAHCRHAHSDYDQLLLRDRLERFEARRRTAERVWKVLREWSPWERDNEVLERCFRATLVPPEERDESWDPMDVDEESDFEDPMDID
;
A
#
# COMPACT_ATOMS: atom_id res chain seq x y z
N MET A 1 -28.69 -7.86 -34.13
CA MET A 1 -28.13 -6.71 -33.41
C MET A 1 -28.66 -6.53 -31.97
N PRO A 2 -29.94 -6.75 -31.61
CA PRO A 2 -30.40 -6.55 -30.22
C PRO A 2 -30.07 -7.69 -29.23
N GLN A 3 -29.80 -8.91 -29.72
CA GLN A 3 -29.45 -10.06 -28.86
C GLN A 3 -28.04 -9.97 -28.24
N GLN A 4 -27.10 -9.31 -28.91
CA GLN A 4 -25.73 -9.11 -28.39
C GLN A 4 -25.73 -8.14 -27.20
N GLN A 5 -26.45 -7.02 -27.30
CA GLN A 5 -26.59 -6.06 -26.19
C GLN A 5 -27.27 -6.65 -24.96
N GLN A 6 -28.25 -7.55 -25.14
CA GLN A 6 -28.87 -8.26 -24.02
C GLN A 6 -27.92 -9.27 -23.35
N GLN A 7 -27.07 -9.94 -24.11
CA GLN A 7 -26.05 -10.84 -23.56
C GLN A 7 -24.97 -10.07 -22.78
N GLU A 8 -24.55 -8.90 -23.28
CA GLU A 8 -23.58 -8.04 -22.58
C GLU A 8 -24.16 -7.47 -21.29
N GLN A 9 -25.43 -7.03 -21.30
CA GLN A 9 -26.12 -6.57 -20.09
C GLN A 9 -26.33 -7.70 -19.08
N GLN A 10 -26.66 -8.92 -19.52
CA GLN A 10 -26.77 -10.07 -18.63
C GLN A 10 -25.41 -10.50 -18.06
N GLN A 11 -24.32 -10.42 -18.84
CA GLN A 11 -22.97 -10.64 -18.32
C GLN A 11 -22.56 -9.57 -17.31
N GLN A 12 -22.88 -8.30 -17.55
CA GLN A 12 -22.61 -7.23 -16.58
C GLN A 12 -23.43 -7.39 -15.30
N GLN A 13 -24.71 -7.79 -15.39
CA GLN A 13 -25.54 -8.06 -14.21
C GLN A 13 -25.10 -9.32 -13.44
N GLN A 14 -24.66 -10.37 -14.14
CA GLN A 14 -24.08 -11.56 -13.48
C GLN A 14 -22.76 -11.25 -12.78
N GLN A 15 -21.95 -10.33 -13.31
CA GLN A 15 -20.72 -9.88 -12.68
C GLN A 15 -20.98 -9.11 -11.37
N GLN A 16 -22.12 -8.43 -11.24
CA GLN A 16 -22.52 -7.71 -10.02
C GLN A 16 -23.11 -8.63 -8.93
N ASN A 17 -23.52 -9.85 -9.26
CA ASN A 17 -24.16 -10.79 -8.33
C ASN A 17 -23.26 -11.94 -7.84
N LEU A 18 -21.93 -11.79 -7.99
CA LEU A 18 -21.00 -12.77 -7.44
C LEU A 18 -21.05 -12.75 -5.91
N PRO A 19 -21.10 -13.91 -5.22
CA PRO A 19 -21.04 -13.96 -3.77
C PRO A 19 -19.77 -13.24 -3.28
N LEU A 20 -19.88 -12.56 -2.13
CA LEU A 20 -18.82 -11.72 -1.57
C LEU A 20 -17.47 -12.46 -1.55
N SER A 21 -17.47 -13.76 -1.23
CA SER A 21 -16.29 -14.62 -1.24
C SER A 21 -15.58 -14.67 -2.61
N SER A 22 -16.32 -14.77 -3.72
CA SER A 22 -15.76 -14.78 -5.07
C SER A 22 -15.20 -13.41 -5.47
N GLN A 23 -15.81 -12.32 -5.00
CA GLN A 23 -15.28 -10.96 -5.23
C GLN A 23 -13.96 -10.75 -4.47
N LEU A 24 -13.87 -11.21 -3.23
CA LEU A 24 -12.64 -11.15 -2.42
C LEU A 24 -11.52 -11.98 -3.04
N ALA A 25 -11.82 -13.20 -3.49
CA ALA A 25 -10.84 -14.05 -4.18
C ALA A 25 -10.27 -13.38 -5.44
N ARG A 26 -11.13 -12.71 -6.22
CA ARG A 26 -10.70 -11.97 -7.41
C ARG A 26 -9.82 -10.76 -7.06
N LYS A 27 -10.18 -10.01 -6.01
CA LYS A 27 -9.35 -8.91 -5.50
C LYS A 27 -7.99 -9.39 -4.98
N ARG A 28 -7.92 -10.57 -4.34
CA ARG A 28 -6.63 -11.16 -3.93
C ARG A 28 -5.74 -11.38 -5.14
N GLU A 29 -6.26 -12.03 -6.18
CA GLU A 29 -5.49 -12.37 -7.37
C GLU A 29 -4.96 -11.11 -8.09
N TRP A 30 -5.79 -10.07 -8.21
CA TRP A 30 -5.40 -8.81 -8.82
C TRP A 30 -4.30 -8.06 -8.06
N ASN A 31 -4.28 -8.15 -6.73
CA ASN A 31 -3.26 -7.50 -5.92
C ASN A 31 -2.00 -8.37 -5.75
N ARG A 32 -2.10 -9.69 -5.93
CA ARG A 32 -0.99 -10.62 -5.73
C ARG A 32 0.16 -10.33 -6.69
N GLY A 33 -0.13 -10.24 -7.99
CA GLY A 33 0.89 -9.98 -9.03
C GLY A 33 1.70 -8.70 -8.77
N PRO A 34 1.07 -7.52 -8.69
CA PRO A 34 1.75 -6.26 -8.41
C PRO A 34 2.54 -6.26 -7.09
N LEU A 35 2.00 -6.91 -6.05
CA LEU A 35 2.68 -6.99 -4.75
C LEU A 35 3.93 -7.88 -4.81
N THR A 36 3.87 -9.01 -5.51
CA THR A 36 5.03 -9.89 -5.72
C THR A 36 6.06 -9.31 -6.68
N ASP A 37 5.66 -8.42 -7.58
CA ASP A 37 6.56 -7.69 -8.46
C ASP A 37 7.42 -6.69 -7.66
N LEU A 38 6.77 -5.94 -6.75
CA LEU A 38 7.46 -5.00 -5.84
C LEU A 38 8.29 -5.70 -4.76
N PHE A 39 7.81 -6.82 -4.23
CA PHE A 39 8.45 -7.57 -3.13
C PHE A 39 8.62 -9.06 -3.50
N PRO A 40 9.57 -9.41 -4.39
CA PRO A 40 9.70 -10.77 -4.92
C PRO A 40 10.20 -11.80 -3.90
N ARG A 41 10.81 -11.36 -2.79
CA ARG A 41 11.33 -12.25 -1.73
C ARG A 41 10.38 -12.35 -0.53
N LEU A 42 9.15 -11.88 -0.69
CA LEU A 42 8.17 -11.86 0.38
C LEU A 42 7.66 -13.30 0.68
N PRO A 43 7.67 -13.77 1.94
CA PRO A 43 7.18 -15.10 2.28
C PRO A 43 5.67 -15.27 2.04
N ASP A 44 5.24 -16.44 1.56
CA ASP A 44 3.82 -16.72 1.22
C ASP A 44 2.83 -16.46 2.37
N PHE A 45 3.21 -16.79 3.61
CA PHE A 45 2.34 -16.55 4.76
C PHE A 45 2.13 -15.05 5.06
N ILE A 46 3.13 -14.23 4.75
CA ILE A 46 3.06 -12.76 4.86
C ILE A 46 2.26 -12.21 3.69
N LEU A 47 2.46 -12.78 2.49
CA LEU A 47 1.75 -12.39 1.28
C LEU A 47 0.24 -12.48 1.49
N GLU A 48 -0.24 -13.61 1.99
CA GLU A 48 -1.68 -13.79 2.25
C GLU A 48 -2.20 -12.77 3.29
N ARG A 49 -1.45 -12.51 4.36
CA ARG A 49 -1.82 -11.50 5.36
C ARG A 49 -1.87 -10.09 4.79
N LEU A 50 -0.93 -9.73 3.92
CA LEU A 50 -0.92 -8.43 3.26
C LEU A 50 -2.09 -8.29 2.30
N LEU A 51 -2.43 -9.34 1.55
CA LEU A 51 -3.61 -9.35 0.68
C LEU A 51 -4.90 -9.15 1.49
N ASP A 52 -5.04 -9.80 2.64
CA ASP A 52 -6.15 -9.56 3.57
C ASP A 52 -6.22 -8.09 4.03
N LEU A 53 -5.08 -7.52 4.42
CA LEU A 53 -5.00 -6.12 4.85
C LEU A 53 -5.37 -5.16 3.73
N ILE A 54 -4.82 -5.35 2.53
CA ILE A 54 -5.10 -4.56 1.33
C ILE A 54 -6.60 -4.56 1.02
N ILE A 55 -7.21 -5.75 1.02
CA ILE A 55 -8.63 -5.91 0.74
C ILE A 55 -9.51 -5.30 1.83
N SER A 56 -9.13 -5.45 3.11
CA SER A 56 -9.84 -4.86 4.24
C SER A 56 -9.85 -3.33 4.19
N LYS A 57 -8.79 -2.73 3.64
CA LYS A 57 -8.68 -1.29 3.39
C LYS A 57 -9.42 -0.82 2.14
N GLY A 58 -10.08 -1.73 1.41
CA GLY A 58 -10.79 -1.42 0.17
C GLY A 58 -9.87 -1.16 -1.03
N PHE A 59 -8.55 -1.35 -0.88
CA PHE A 59 -7.61 -1.11 -1.97
C PHE A 59 -7.65 -2.25 -2.99
N THR A 60 -7.70 -1.88 -4.26
CA THR A 60 -7.63 -2.80 -5.39
C THR A 60 -6.77 -2.13 -6.45
N TYR A 61 -5.85 -2.89 -7.06
CA TYR A 61 -5.04 -2.40 -8.16
C TYR A 61 -5.91 -1.74 -9.23
N ASN A 62 -5.73 -0.44 -9.45
CA ASN A 62 -6.51 0.32 -10.41
C ASN A 62 -5.62 0.73 -11.59
N LEU A 63 -5.96 0.26 -12.79
CA LEU A 63 -5.27 0.60 -14.03
C LEU A 63 -5.41 2.07 -14.42
N SER A 64 -6.43 2.76 -13.91
CA SER A 64 -6.62 4.21 -14.11
C SER A 64 -5.64 5.05 -13.29
N HIS A 65 -5.04 4.49 -12.24
CA HIS A 65 -4.06 5.18 -11.40
C HIS A 65 -2.66 4.91 -11.94
N SER A 66 -1.74 5.85 -11.74
CA SER A 66 -0.35 5.66 -12.17
C SER A 66 0.27 4.45 -11.47
N LYS A 67 1.19 3.75 -12.13
CA LYS A 67 1.94 2.63 -11.53
C LYS A 67 2.64 3.07 -10.22
N LEU A 68 3.12 4.30 -10.20
CA LEU A 68 3.74 4.92 -9.04
C LEU A 68 2.76 5.08 -7.87
N SER A 69 1.53 5.56 -8.12
CA SER A 69 0.49 5.72 -7.10
C SER A 69 0.13 4.36 -6.46
N ASN A 70 -0.09 3.34 -7.30
CA ASN A 70 -0.34 1.98 -6.81
C ASN A 70 0.85 1.45 -5.97
N ALA A 71 2.09 1.64 -6.44
CA ALA A 71 3.30 1.19 -5.74
C ALA A 71 3.48 1.88 -4.38
N LYS A 72 3.23 3.19 -4.30
CA LYS A 72 3.24 3.96 -3.05
C LYS A 72 2.27 3.37 -2.02
N ARG A 73 1.04 3.05 -2.43
CA ARG A 73 0.01 2.46 -1.55
C ARG A 73 0.38 1.05 -1.06
N TYR A 74 0.86 0.17 -1.94
CA TYR A 74 1.36 -1.14 -1.51
C TYR A 74 2.49 -1.01 -0.50
N THR A 75 3.45 -0.13 -0.81
CA THR A 75 4.61 0.13 0.03
C THR A 75 4.20 0.61 1.43
N ALA A 76 3.26 1.55 1.53
CA ALA A 76 2.77 2.05 2.82
C ALA A 76 2.15 0.93 3.67
N ILE A 77 1.35 0.06 3.05
CA ILE A 77 0.74 -1.09 3.74
C ILE A 77 1.82 -2.07 4.22
N VAL A 78 2.82 -2.35 3.39
CA VAL A 78 3.94 -3.26 3.73
C VAL A 78 4.78 -2.67 4.86
N ILE A 79 5.15 -1.38 4.81
CA ILE A 79 5.90 -0.71 5.89
C ILE A 79 5.14 -0.81 7.22
N ALA A 80 3.84 -0.54 7.21
CA ALA A 80 3.03 -0.64 8.42
C ALA A 80 2.98 -2.09 8.95
N HIS A 81 2.80 -3.07 8.07
CA HIS A 81 2.86 -4.47 8.45
C HIS A 81 4.21 -4.83 9.09
N CYS A 82 5.33 -4.46 8.44
CA CYS A 82 6.68 -4.69 8.97
C CYS A 82 6.86 -4.05 10.35
N ARG A 83 6.36 -2.84 10.54
CA ARG A 83 6.44 -2.13 11.83
C ARG A 83 5.73 -2.89 12.93
N HIS A 84 4.50 -3.33 12.71
CA HIS A 84 3.73 -4.04 13.73
C HIS A 84 4.20 -5.49 13.96
N ALA A 85 4.57 -6.21 12.89
CA ALA A 85 4.87 -7.64 12.97
C ALA A 85 6.34 -7.98 13.21
N HIS A 86 7.26 -7.12 12.76
CA HIS A 86 8.71 -7.42 12.75
C HIS A 86 9.53 -6.49 13.65
N SER A 87 8.89 -5.65 14.45
CA SER A 87 9.57 -4.76 15.40
C SER A 87 8.83 -4.67 16.73
N ASP A 88 9.50 -4.11 17.73
CA ASP A 88 8.93 -3.95 19.08
C ASP A 88 8.06 -2.68 19.18
N TYR A 89 7.61 -2.13 18.05
CA TYR A 89 6.84 -0.87 17.97
C TYR A 89 5.63 -0.85 18.90
N ASP A 90 4.82 -1.92 18.91
CA ASP A 90 3.63 -1.99 19.75
C ASP A 90 4.00 -2.04 21.24
N GLN A 91 5.14 -2.64 21.60
CA GLN A 91 5.64 -2.66 22.97
C GLN A 91 6.14 -1.26 23.40
N LEU A 92 6.86 -0.56 22.52
CA LEU A 92 7.34 0.80 22.76
C LEU A 92 6.18 1.78 23.00
N LEU A 93 5.07 1.62 22.27
CA LEU A 93 3.88 2.44 22.45
C LEU A 93 3.10 2.08 23.72
N LEU A 94 2.82 0.79 23.95
CA LEU A 94 1.91 0.35 25.01
C LEU A 94 2.59 0.31 26.37
N ARG A 95 3.83 -0.17 26.44
CA ARG A 95 4.56 -0.38 27.70
C ARG A 95 5.35 0.84 28.11
N ASP A 96 6.13 1.38 27.18
CA ASP A 96 7.07 2.46 27.47
C ASP A 96 6.45 3.84 27.22
N ARG A 97 5.20 3.89 26.73
CA ARG A 97 4.40 5.12 26.43
C ARG A 97 5.18 6.14 25.59
N LEU A 98 6.02 5.65 24.70
CA LEU A 98 6.78 6.48 23.78
C LEU A 98 5.85 7.15 22.76
N GLU A 99 6.21 8.35 22.34
CA GLU A 99 5.52 9.01 21.25
C GLU A 99 5.75 8.26 19.92
N ARG A 100 4.79 8.34 18.99
CA ARG A 100 4.77 7.54 17.77
C ARG A 100 5.99 7.77 16.89
N PHE A 101 6.47 9.01 16.76
CA PHE A 101 7.72 9.31 16.05
C PHE A 101 8.91 8.59 16.67
N GLU A 102 9.08 8.68 17.99
CA GLU A 102 10.20 8.06 18.69
C GLU A 102 10.18 6.54 18.55
N ALA A 103 9.00 5.93 18.67
CA ALA A 103 8.81 4.50 18.46
C ALA A 103 9.15 4.08 17.00
N ARG A 104 8.80 4.90 16.00
CA ARG A 104 9.18 4.66 14.59
C ARG A 104 10.67 4.82 14.38
N ARG A 105 11.29 5.85 14.97
CA ARG A 105 12.73 6.11 14.86
C ARG A 105 13.55 4.95 15.44
N ARG A 106 13.17 4.43 16.60
CA ARG A 106 13.85 3.29 17.24
C ARG A 106 13.71 1.97 16.49
N THR A 107 12.61 1.79 15.78
CA THR A 107 12.34 0.56 15.00
C THR A 107 12.74 0.68 13.53
N ALA A 108 13.13 1.87 13.09
CA ALA A 108 13.43 2.21 11.69
C ALA A 108 14.45 1.25 11.07
N GLU A 109 15.62 1.06 11.69
CA GLU A 109 16.67 0.21 11.13
C GLU A 109 16.20 -1.24 10.94
N ARG A 110 15.45 -1.76 11.92
CA ARG A 110 14.92 -3.13 11.88
C ARG A 110 13.87 -3.30 10.79
N VAL A 111 12.95 -2.34 10.66
CA VAL A 111 11.94 -2.32 9.60
C VAL A 111 12.61 -2.20 8.23
N TRP A 112 13.57 -1.28 8.08
CA TRP A 112 14.31 -1.07 6.84
C TRP A 112 15.07 -2.33 6.38
N LYS A 113 15.70 -3.03 7.32
CA LYS A 113 16.38 -4.30 7.02
C LYS A 113 15.43 -5.34 6.44
N VAL A 114 14.26 -5.54 7.05
CA VAL A 114 13.24 -6.48 6.56
C VAL A 114 12.73 -6.08 5.18
N LEU A 115 12.47 -4.79 4.96
CA LEU A 115 12.02 -4.28 3.66
C LEU A 115 13.05 -4.53 2.55
N ARG A 116 14.35 -4.33 2.83
CA ARG A 116 15.45 -4.62 1.91
C ARG A 116 15.66 -6.11 1.66
N GLU A 117 15.34 -6.96 2.63
CA GLU A 117 15.35 -8.41 2.43
C GLU A 117 14.24 -8.85 1.48
N TRP A 118 13.06 -8.22 1.52
CA TRP A 118 11.91 -8.55 0.68
C TRP A 118 11.95 -7.89 -0.71
N SER A 119 12.56 -6.71 -0.83
CA SER A 119 12.79 -5.99 -2.08
C SER A 119 14.30 -5.86 -2.37
N PRO A 120 14.89 -6.79 -3.13
CA PRO A 120 16.32 -6.79 -3.45
C PRO A 120 16.68 -5.78 -4.56
N TRP A 121 15.70 -5.05 -5.11
CA TRP A 121 15.91 -4.13 -6.21
C TRP A 121 16.65 -2.88 -5.71
N GLU A 122 17.88 -2.66 -6.19
CA GLU A 122 18.67 -1.48 -5.81
C GLU A 122 18.31 -0.23 -6.62
N ARG A 123 17.84 -0.39 -7.86
CA ARG A 123 17.58 0.73 -8.79
C ARG A 123 16.14 1.26 -8.77
N ASP A 124 15.15 0.44 -8.44
CA ASP A 124 13.73 0.82 -8.50
C ASP A 124 13.12 1.17 -7.12
N ASN A 125 13.96 1.33 -6.10
CA ASN A 125 13.53 1.46 -4.71
C ASN A 125 13.35 2.90 -4.21
N GLU A 126 13.43 3.89 -5.10
CA GLU A 126 13.22 5.30 -4.73
C GLU A 126 11.83 5.50 -4.09
N VAL A 127 10.82 4.78 -4.58
CA VAL A 127 9.47 4.79 -4.00
C VAL A 127 9.45 4.21 -2.59
N LEU A 128 10.12 3.07 -2.38
CA LEU A 128 10.23 2.44 -1.05
C LEU A 128 10.92 3.37 -0.06
N GLU A 129 12.04 3.93 -0.47
CA GLU A 129 12.83 4.83 0.36
C GLU A 129 12.06 6.12 0.67
N ARG A 130 11.41 6.73 -0.32
CA ARG A 130 10.58 7.93 -0.14
C ARG A 130 9.41 7.66 0.80
N CYS A 131 8.68 6.56 0.60
CA CYS A 131 7.59 6.16 1.50
C CYS A 131 8.11 5.86 2.92
N PHE A 132 9.25 5.19 3.05
CA PHE A 132 9.83 4.88 4.35
C PHE A 132 10.26 6.15 5.11
N ARG A 133 11.00 7.04 4.44
CA ARG A 133 11.42 8.34 4.99
C ARG A 133 10.24 9.20 5.39
N ALA A 134 9.15 9.18 4.60
CA ALA A 134 7.91 9.89 4.95
C ALA A 134 7.34 9.45 6.31
N THR A 135 7.51 8.17 6.70
CA THR A 135 7.05 7.71 8.03
C THR A 135 7.90 8.20 9.20
N LEU A 136 9.10 8.72 8.92
CA LEU A 136 10.11 9.22 9.86
C LEU A 136 10.21 10.76 9.87
N VAL A 137 9.20 11.48 9.39
CA VAL A 137 9.15 12.95 9.49
C VAL A 137 8.86 13.36 10.95
N PRO A 138 9.65 14.28 11.55
CA PRO A 138 9.43 14.78 12.91
C PRO A 138 8.07 15.48 13.07
N PRO A 139 7.44 15.42 14.26
CA PRO A 139 6.16 16.08 14.53
C PRO A 139 6.10 17.56 14.16
N GLU A 140 7.22 18.27 14.29
CA GLU A 140 7.36 19.71 14.05
C GLU A 140 7.32 20.08 12.55
N GLU A 141 7.63 19.12 11.69
CA GLU A 141 7.65 19.26 10.23
C GLU A 141 6.37 18.71 9.58
N ARG A 142 5.41 18.21 10.39
CA ARG A 142 4.13 17.67 9.92
C ARG A 142 3.12 18.79 9.79
N ASP A 143 2.50 18.90 8.62
CA ASP A 143 1.29 19.69 8.45
C ASP A 143 0.05 18.97 9.01
N GLU A 144 -1.08 19.68 9.11
CA GLU A 144 -2.36 19.12 9.61
C GLU A 144 -2.92 18.01 8.71
N SER A 145 -2.48 17.93 7.46
CA SER A 145 -2.80 16.87 6.48
C SER A 145 -1.85 15.67 6.53
N TRP A 146 -0.86 15.68 7.43
CA TRP A 146 0.14 14.62 7.45
C TRP A 146 -0.44 13.34 8.07
N ASP A 147 -0.79 12.38 7.22
CA ASP A 147 -0.99 11.00 7.65
C ASP A 147 0.13 10.11 7.09
N PRO A 148 0.90 9.42 7.96
CA PRO A 148 1.95 8.49 7.55
C PRO A 148 1.43 7.28 6.73
N MET A 149 0.11 7.10 6.67
CA MET A 149 -0.60 6.08 5.91
C MET A 149 -1.40 6.66 4.74
N ASP A 150 -1.54 7.98 4.66
CA ASP A 150 -2.20 8.69 3.57
C ASP A 150 -1.13 9.22 2.62
N VAL A 151 -0.55 8.30 1.86
CA VAL A 151 0.27 8.67 0.71
C VAL A 151 -0.70 9.06 -0.39
N ASP A 152 -1.39 10.18 -0.19
CA ASP A 152 -2.42 10.62 -1.10
C ASP A 152 -1.83 11.26 -2.36
N GLU A 153 -2.66 11.16 -3.38
CA GLU A 153 -2.38 11.20 -4.81
C GLU A 153 -2.19 12.64 -5.35
N GLU A 154 -2.15 13.63 -4.47
CA GLU A 154 -2.26 15.08 -4.76
C GLU A 154 -0.92 15.84 -4.64
N SER A 155 0.17 15.36 -5.25
CA SER A 155 1.40 16.19 -5.33
C SER A 155 2.15 16.19 -6.67
N ASP A 156 1.61 15.60 -7.74
CA ASP A 156 2.33 15.53 -9.03
C ASP A 156 1.57 16.15 -10.22
N PHE A 157 0.60 17.05 -9.99
CA PHE A 157 0.06 17.93 -11.05
C PHE A 157 -0.29 19.32 -10.47
N GLU A 158 0.70 20.18 -10.30
CA GLU A 158 0.45 21.57 -10.71
C GLU A 158 0.40 21.53 -12.24
N ASP A 159 -0.80 21.56 -12.79
CA ASP A 159 -1.02 21.84 -14.19
C ASP A 159 -0.43 23.24 -14.47
N PRO A 160 0.59 23.39 -15.35
CA PRO A 160 1.12 24.69 -15.69
C PRO A 160 0.12 25.39 -16.63
N MET A 161 -0.99 25.86 -16.07
CA MET A 161 -1.92 26.75 -16.75
C MET A 161 -1.74 28.15 -16.17
N ASP A 162 -1.36 29.06 -17.08
CA ASP A 162 -1.33 30.52 -16.96
C ASP A 162 -0.05 31.17 -16.41
N ILE A 163 0.97 31.27 -17.27
CA ILE A 163 1.72 32.53 -17.42
C ILE A 163 1.49 33.02 -18.86
N ASP A 164 0.88 34.21 -18.94
CA ASP A 164 0.53 34.98 -20.14
C ASP A 164 1.70 35.24 -21.11
#